data_AF-A0A3C7W6N4-F1
#
_entry.id   AF-A0A3C7W6N4-F1
#
_cell.length_a   1.000
_cell.length_b   1.000
_cell.length_c   1.000
_cell.angle_alpha   90.00
_cell.angle_beta   90.00
_cell.angle_gamma   90.00
#
_symmetry.space_group_name_H-M   'P 1'
#
loop_
_entity.id
_entity.type
_entity.pdbx_description
1 polymer ?
#
loop_
_entity_poly.entity_id
_entity_poly.type
_entity_poly.pdbx_seq_one_letter_code
_entity_poly.pdbx_strand_id
1 'polypeptide(L)'
;MNTLLLVHAEAALAALPWAARIAQRLKQPLVVCCLVQDPVARLEESTEAGEGESGLLAAARQGLADLDAPAKLYDCRGPGLRRAALNAVADLDTGLLVLNDSLDNAGARERGLLQQLARAAPVDVLLLDVGQLRDRPARVLFAQVRGGGIHGMRFALRALADRERPLLVIPDPDAAGRSRRAFRKVREGIGKARAEALRELPVPETMDAVIAAEVGAGDLVLVDADEDARVTRRLGHLNRLRKERPEQDFAIGVTRADHLAGPGTLSRLRERFHRHVPKLDREARRALSSRLERDGSLSVDFVVMLMLSALIAALGLIQNSTAVVIGGMLVAPLMTPMLACGLALIQGNSQQFRASCKAMAAGIGGAFIAASLVGFLSPWDDLSAEVVARGSPNLFDLGIAFASGMAAAYALARPGLAGTLVGVAVAVALVPPLAAAGIAAVKLEFPVATGAALLFVTNLLAIILGAALVFRLFGLDVSLGGSRAPRWVRLTVGGLAMALLPVSAYLVSNLQLQINDGVSRPYSKPLPASLRTAVLERVARSPGVTILAMSESAIEHGFGIEILLGVTGPADPALERELHALIRDTMGTRQPARVLFLQHAPPP
;
A
#
# COMPACT_ATOMS: atom_id res chain seq x y z
N MET A 1 -24.42 2.01 -12.00
CA MET A 1 -24.46 2.95 -10.87
C MET A 1 -25.83 3.58 -10.77
N ASN A 2 -26.53 3.20 -9.72
CA ASN A 2 -27.93 3.57 -9.45
C ASN A 2 -28.01 4.74 -8.47
N THR A 3 -29.07 5.55 -8.55
CA THR A 3 -29.44 6.47 -7.46
C THR A 3 -30.38 5.71 -6.52
N LEU A 4 -29.93 5.46 -5.30
CA LEU A 4 -30.67 4.70 -4.29
C LEU A 4 -31.33 5.66 -3.30
N LEU A 5 -32.66 5.61 -3.17
CA LEU A 5 -33.38 6.22 -2.07
C LEU A 5 -33.63 5.17 -0.99
N LEU A 6 -33.12 5.41 0.22
CA LEU A 6 -33.45 4.56 1.37
C LEU A 6 -34.67 5.12 2.10
N VAL A 7 -35.67 4.27 2.24
CA VAL A 7 -36.93 4.58 2.93
C VAL A 7 -36.99 3.75 4.21
N HIS A 8 -36.84 4.40 5.35
CA HIS A 8 -36.94 3.74 6.66
C HIS A 8 -38.25 4.05 7.40
N ALA A 9 -39.02 5.04 6.92
CA ALA A 9 -40.28 5.50 7.46
C ALA A 9 -41.09 6.20 6.35
N GLU A 10 -42.40 6.34 6.50
CA GLU A 10 -43.25 7.00 5.49
C GLU A 10 -42.83 8.45 5.24
N ALA A 11 -42.37 9.16 6.28
CA ALA A 11 -41.82 10.51 6.14
C ALA A 11 -40.64 10.57 5.14
N ALA A 12 -39.89 9.48 4.98
CA ALA A 12 -38.78 9.44 4.02
C ALA A 12 -39.24 9.48 2.55
N LEU A 13 -40.49 9.09 2.28
CA LEU A 13 -41.09 9.15 0.94
C LEU A 13 -41.26 10.58 0.42
N ALA A 14 -41.23 11.59 1.30
CA ALA A 14 -41.24 13.00 0.87
C ALA A 14 -40.02 13.36 -0.01
N ALA A 15 -38.90 12.63 0.09
CA ALA A 15 -37.74 12.82 -0.77
C ALA A 15 -37.83 12.09 -2.13
N LEU A 16 -38.88 11.31 -2.37
CA LEU A 16 -39.05 10.51 -3.58
C LEU A 16 -39.08 11.36 -4.88
N PRO A 17 -39.83 12.49 -4.97
CA PRO A 17 -39.79 13.35 -6.15
C PRO A 17 -38.40 13.98 -6.38
N TRP A 18 -37.66 14.23 -5.30
CA TRP A 18 -36.29 14.76 -5.38
C TRP A 18 -35.32 13.70 -5.92
N ALA A 19 -35.36 12.48 -5.37
CA ALA A 19 -34.50 11.38 -5.81
C ALA A 19 -34.73 11.03 -7.28
N ALA A 20 -35.99 10.95 -7.74
CA ALA A 20 -36.33 10.67 -9.13
C ALA A 20 -35.74 11.69 -10.11
N ARG A 21 -35.85 12.98 -9.78
CA ARG A 21 -35.33 14.07 -10.62
C ARG A 21 -33.81 14.10 -10.66
N ILE A 22 -33.17 13.86 -9.52
CA ILE A 22 -31.71 13.76 -9.43
C ILE A 22 -31.22 12.57 -10.27
N ALA A 23 -31.87 11.41 -10.16
CA ALA A 23 -31.56 10.23 -10.95
C ALA A 23 -31.67 10.52 -12.46
N GLN A 24 -32.77 11.16 -12.89
CA GLN A 24 -32.99 11.55 -14.28
C GLN A 24 -31.91 12.52 -14.80
N ARG A 25 -31.53 13.53 -13.99
CA ARG A 25 -30.47 14.50 -14.33
C ARG A 25 -29.10 13.86 -14.41
N LEU A 26 -28.81 12.90 -13.53
CA LEU A 26 -27.57 12.13 -13.52
C LEU A 26 -27.55 11.02 -14.58
N LYS A 27 -28.68 10.79 -15.28
CA LYS A 27 -28.88 9.66 -16.21
C LYS A 27 -28.63 8.31 -15.54
N GLN A 28 -29.09 8.18 -14.31
CA GLN A 28 -29.02 6.96 -13.51
C GLN A 28 -30.44 6.43 -13.26
N PRO A 29 -30.64 5.11 -13.19
CA PRO A 29 -31.92 4.55 -12.79
C PRO A 29 -32.18 4.84 -11.30
N LEU A 30 -33.44 5.11 -10.96
CA LEU A 30 -33.87 5.26 -9.58
C LEU A 30 -34.12 3.88 -8.98
N VAL A 31 -33.58 3.64 -7.79
CA VAL A 31 -33.88 2.45 -7.00
C VAL A 31 -34.37 2.92 -5.64
N VAL A 32 -35.50 2.38 -5.18
CA VAL A 32 -36.09 2.66 -3.87
C VAL A 32 -35.98 1.39 -3.04
N CYS A 33 -35.41 1.50 -1.85
CA CYS A 33 -35.20 0.37 -0.95
C CYS A 33 -35.87 0.67 0.39
N CYS A 34 -36.91 -0.10 0.70
CA CYS A 34 -37.66 -0.01 1.94
C CYS A 34 -36.98 -0.88 2.99
N LEU A 35 -36.50 -0.26 4.06
CA LEU A 35 -35.78 -0.96 5.13
C LEU A 35 -36.75 -1.52 6.16
N VAL A 36 -36.74 -2.85 6.30
CA VAL A 36 -37.53 -3.55 7.31
C VAL A 36 -36.59 -4.33 8.23
N GLN A 37 -36.78 -4.20 9.54
CA GLN A 37 -35.97 -4.96 10.49
C GLN A 37 -36.49 -6.40 10.57
N ASP A 38 -35.61 -7.37 10.28
CA ASP A 38 -35.96 -8.79 10.21
C ASP A 38 -34.74 -9.63 10.67
N PRO A 39 -34.89 -10.71 11.44
CA PRO A 39 -33.77 -11.57 11.80
C PRO A 39 -32.99 -12.12 10.59
N VAL A 40 -33.63 -12.27 9.43
CA VAL A 40 -33.00 -12.80 8.21
C VAL A 40 -32.74 -11.68 7.21
N ALA A 41 -31.50 -11.59 6.70
CA ALA A 41 -31.18 -10.65 5.64
C ALA A 41 -31.72 -11.15 4.29
N ARG A 42 -32.54 -10.34 3.62
CA ARG A 42 -33.06 -10.61 2.26
C ARG A 42 -33.16 -9.30 1.48
N LEU A 43 -32.92 -9.40 0.18
CA LEU A 43 -33.04 -8.30 -0.77
C LEU A 43 -33.90 -8.81 -1.93
N GLU A 44 -35.15 -8.39 -2.01
CA GLU A 44 -36.11 -8.87 -3.01
C GLU A 44 -36.67 -7.69 -3.81
N GLU A 45 -36.66 -7.81 -5.14
CA GLU A 45 -37.28 -6.81 -6.02
C GLU A 45 -38.80 -7.00 -5.96
N SER A 46 -39.51 -5.95 -5.57
CA SER A 46 -40.96 -5.97 -5.43
C SER A 46 -41.62 -5.51 -6.73
N THR A 47 -42.13 -6.46 -7.52
CA THR A 47 -42.79 -6.18 -8.81
C THR A 47 -44.31 -6.06 -8.70
N GLU A 48 -44.95 -6.74 -7.74
CA GLU A 48 -46.42 -6.75 -7.57
C GLU A 48 -46.82 -6.60 -6.09
N ALA A 49 -48.10 -6.31 -5.83
CA ALA A 49 -48.65 -6.29 -4.48
C ALA A 49 -48.82 -7.73 -3.97
N GLY A 50 -48.08 -8.11 -2.94
CA GLY A 50 -48.11 -9.45 -2.34
C GLY A 50 -48.93 -9.51 -1.06
N GLU A 51 -49.50 -10.66 -0.75
CA GLU A 51 -50.11 -10.93 0.56
C GLU A 51 -49.03 -10.84 1.66
N GLY A 52 -49.15 -9.86 2.58
CA GLY A 52 -48.16 -9.62 3.64
C GLY A 52 -47.20 -8.45 3.40
N GLU A 53 -47.47 -7.63 2.39
CA GLU A 53 -46.74 -6.39 2.13
C GLU A 53 -46.73 -5.45 3.35
N SER A 54 -45.54 -4.96 3.73
CA SER A 54 -45.44 -3.95 4.79
C SER A 54 -46.11 -2.65 4.34
N GLY A 55 -46.78 -1.93 5.26
CA GLY A 55 -47.43 -0.65 4.94
C GLY A 55 -46.47 0.36 4.30
N LEU A 56 -45.18 0.30 4.65
CA LEU A 56 -44.14 1.14 4.06
C LEU A 56 -43.87 0.83 2.58
N LEU A 57 -43.87 -0.45 2.20
CA LEU A 57 -43.65 -0.89 0.81
C LEU A 57 -44.85 -0.51 -0.07
N ALA A 58 -46.07 -0.66 0.47
CA ALA A 58 -47.30 -0.22 -0.20
C ALA A 58 -47.31 1.30 -0.43
N ALA A 59 -46.97 2.10 0.59
CA ALA A 59 -46.87 3.55 0.48
C ALA A 59 -45.77 3.97 -0.52
N ALA A 60 -44.63 3.27 -0.55
CA ALA A 60 -43.58 3.52 -1.51
C ALA A 60 -44.02 3.21 -2.95
N ARG A 61 -44.75 2.10 -3.17
CA ARG A 61 -45.28 1.74 -4.48
C ARG A 61 -46.29 2.77 -4.97
N GLN A 62 -47.19 3.23 -4.10
CA GLN A 62 -48.15 4.27 -4.46
C GLN A 62 -47.44 5.58 -4.83
N GLY A 63 -46.47 6.03 -4.02
CA GLY A 63 -45.69 7.23 -4.34
C GLY A 63 -44.86 7.10 -5.62
N LEU A 64 -44.42 5.89 -5.98
CA LEU A 64 -43.76 5.62 -7.27
C LEU A 64 -44.73 5.61 -8.44
N ALA A 65 -45.96 5.12 -8.27
CA ALA A 65 -47.00 5.15 -9.30
C ALA A 65 -47.42 6.58 -9.65
N ASP A 66 -47.42 7.47 -8.65
CA ASP A 66 -47.66 8.91 -8.84
C ASP A 66 -46.52 9.61 -9.60
N LEU A 67 -45.34 8.99 -9.69
CA LEU A 67 -44.18 9.51 -10.40
C LEU A 67 -44.02 8.83 -11.76
N ASP A 68 -44.11 9.60 -12.83
CA ASP A 68 -43.82 9.14 -14.20
C ASP A 68 -42.30 8.96 -14.42
N ALA A 69 -41.65 8.12 -13.62
CA ALA A 69 -40.21 7.88 -13.65
C ALA A 69 -39.90 6.38 -13.53
N PRO A 70 -39.00 5.82 -14.37
CA PRO A 70 -38.61 4.43 -14.29
C PRO A 70 -37.83 4.18 -12.98
N ALA A 71 -38.46 3.46 -12.05
CA ALA A 71 -37.92 3.14 -10.74
C ALA A 71 -38.12 1.67 -10.39
N LYS A 72 -37.13 1.09 -9.70
CA LYS A 72 -37.25 -0.25 -9.12
C LYS A 72 -37.48 -0.16 -7.62
N LEU A 73 -38.38 -0.97 -7.09
CA LEU A 73 -38.68 -1.03 -5.66
C LEU A 73 -38.11 -2.33 -5.08
N TYR A 74 -37.40 -2.23 -3.95
CA TYR A 74 -36.84 -3.38 -3.23
C TYR A 74 -37.32 -3.41 -1.78
N ASP A 75 -37.66 -4.60 -1.29
CA ASP A 75 -37.81 -4.89 0.13
C ASP A 75 -36.45 -5.33 0.70
N CYS A 76 -35.91 -4.55 1.62
CA CYS A 76 -34.56 -4.68 2.14
C CYS A 76 -34.61 -5.06 3.62
N ARG A 77 -34.44 -6.35 3.89
CA ARG A 77 -34.55 -6.95 5.22
C ARG A 77 -33.20 -7.27 5.83
N GLY A 78 -33.09 -7.17 7.16
CA GLY A 78 -31.92 -7.67 7.87
C GLY A 78 -31.87 -7.38 9.37
N PRO A 79 -30.92 -8.01 10.09
CA PRO A 79 -30.88 -8.07 11.56
C PRO A 79 -30.64 -6.72 12.23
N GLY A 80 -30.40 -5.67 11.42
CA GLY A 80 -30.45 -4.28 11.85
C GLY A 80 -30.46 -3.35 10.62
N LEU A 81 -31.21 -2.25 10.74
CA LEU A 81 -31.45 -1.30 9.64
C LEU A 81 -30.17 -0.77 9.01
N ARG A 82 -29.12 -0.52 9.81
CA ARG A 82 -27.82 -0.04 9.30
C ARG A 82 -27.13 -1.06 8.40
N ARG A 83 -27.12 -2.33 8.81
CA ARG A 83 -26.47 -3.40 8.02
C ARG A 83 -27.27 -3.68 6.76
N ALA A 84 -28.60 -3.73 6.86
CA ALA A 84 -29.48 -3.88 5.70
C ALA A 84 -29.25 -2.77 4.67
N ALA A 85 -29.20 -1.51 5.11
CA ALA A 85 -28.90 -0.36 4.26
C ALA A 85 -27.53 -0.44 3.58
N LEU A 86 -26.47 -0.78 4.32
CA LEU A 86 -25.12 -0.86 3.74
C LEU A 86 -24.96 -2.03 2.76
N ASN A 87 -25.62 -3.16 3.03
CA ASN A 87 -25.66 -4.28 2.10
C ASN A 87 -26.43 -3.91 0.83
N ALA A 88 -27.61 -3.28 0.95
CA ALA A 88 -28.37 -2.80 -0.20
C ALA A 88 -27.56 -1.83 -1.07
N VAL A 89 -26.80 -0.91 -0.46
CA VAL A 89 -25.88 0.00 -1.19
C VAL A 89 -24.85 -0.78 -2.00
N ALA A 90 -24.29 -1.86 -1.43
CA ALA A 90 -23.28 -2.69 -2.09
C ALA A 90 -23.87 -3.58 -3.19
N ASP A 91 -25.00 -4.23 -2.93
CA ASP A 91 -25.61 -5.22 -3.82
C ASP A 91 -26.29 -4.57 -5.03
N LEU A 92 -26.80 -3.34 -4.87
CA LEU A 92 -27.54 -2.61 -5.91
C LEU A 92 -26.65 -1.69 -6.79
N ASP A 93 -25.32 -1.85 -6.77
CA ASP A 93 -24.35 -1.00 -7.49
C ASP A 93 -24.67 0.50 -7.37
N THR A 94 -24.83 0.98 -6.14
CA THR A 94 -25.27 2.35 -5.87
C THR A 94 -24.15 3.34 -6.13
N GLY A 95 -24.44 4.40 -6.90
CA GLY A 95 -23.50 5.52 -7.12
C GLY A 95 -23.81 6.74 -6.24
N LEU A 96 -25.08 6.95 -5.91
CA LEU A 96 -25.57 8.02 -5.05
C LEU A 96 -26.61 7.45 -4.09
N LEU A 97 -26.41 7.67 -2.80
CA LEU A 97 -27.36 7.35 -1.75
C LEU A 97 -28.11 8.61 -1.31
N VAL A 98 -29.43 8.61 -1.44
CA VAL A 98 -30.33 9.68 -0.98
C VAL A 98 -30.98 9.24 0.32
N LEU A 99 -30.89 10.10 1.34
CA LEU A 99 -31.48 9.92 2.66
C LEU A 99 -32.39 11.10 2.97
N ASN A 100 -33.56 10.88 3.55
CA ASN A 100 -34.40 11.96 4.07
C ASN A 100 -34.26 12.03 5.60
N ASP A 101 -33.76 13.14 6.12
CA ASP A 101 -33.68 13.45 7.55
C ASP A 101 -34.68 14.55 7.87
N SER A 102 -35.86 14.19 8.36
CA SER A 102 -36.84 15.17 8.83
C SER A 102 -36.36 15.75 10.17
N LEU A 103 -35.79 16.95 10.16
CA LEU A 103 -35.23 17.58 11.35
C LEU A 103 -36.31 17.95 12.39
N ASP A 104 -37.59 17.93 11.99
CA ASP A 104 -38.75 18.27 12.83
C ASP A 104 -39.46 17.06 13.44
N ASN A 105 -39.54 15.93 12.72
CA ASN A 105 -40.33 14.77 13.14
C ASN A 105 -39.50 13.53 13.50
N ALA A 106 -38.20 13.48 13.17
CA ALA A 106 -37.40 12.28 13.38
C ALA A 106 -37.01 12.10 14.86
N GLY A 107 -37.26 10.89 15.39
CA GLY A 107 -36.82 10.49 16.73
C GLY A 107 -35.29 10.54 16.85
N ALA A 108 -34.75 10.75 18.06
CA ALA A 108 -33.30 10.81 18.28
C ALA A 108 -32.55 9.57 17.77
N ARG A 109 -33.23 8.40 17.79
CA ARG A 109 -32.71 7.12 17.30
C ARG A 109 -32.61 7.06 15.77
N GLU A 110 -33.57 7.61 15.05
CA GLU A 110 -33.61 7.65 13.57
C GLU A 110 -32.54 8.59 13.03
N ARG A 111 -32.43 9.79 13.62
CA ARG A 111 -31.35 10.73 13.31
C ARG A 111 -29.97 10.11 13.52
N GLY A 112 -29.80 9.34 14.59
CA GLY A 112 -28.58 8.58 14.84
C GLY A 112 -28.26 7.58 13.72
N LEU A 113 -29.26 6.87 13.20
CA LEU A 113 -29.09 5.92 12.09
C LEU A 113 -28.70 6.63 10.79
N LEU A 114 -29.42 7.68 10.39
CA LEU A 114 -29.18 8.41 9.15
C LEU A 114 -27.78 9.05 9.14
N GLN A 115 -27.37 9.67 10.25
CA GLN A 115 -26.02 10.23 10.38
C GLN A 115 -24.93 9.15 10.34
N GLN A 116 -25.17 7.99 10.94
CA GLN A 116 -24.25 6.85 10.86
C GLN A 116 -24.15 6.31 9.44
N LEU A 117 -25.25 6.23 8.70
CA LEU A 117 -25.27 5.81 7.29
C LEU A 117 -24.55 6.82 6.40
N ALA A 118 -24.82 8.11 6.58
CA ALA A 118 -24.15 9.16 5.83
C ALA A 118 -22.62 9.12 5.97
N ARG A 119 -22.11 8.73 7.16
CA ARG A 119 -20.68 8.56 7.45
C ARG A 119 -20.11 7.23 6.97
N ALA A 120 -20.88 6.14 7.03
CA ALA A 120 -20.37 4.79 6.78
C ALA A 120 -20.52 4.33 5.32
N ALA A 121 -21.42 4.94 4.54
CA ALA A 121 -21.69 4.50 3.18
C ALA A 121 -20.47 4.67 2.25
N PRO A 122 -20.07 3.67 1.46
CA PRO A 122 -18.90 3.75 0.57
C PRO A 122 -19.21 4.51 -0.75
N VAL A 123 -20.28 5.29 -0.79
CA VAL A 123 -20.81 5.98 -1.98
C VAL A 123 -21.06 7.44 -1.66
N ASP A 124 -21.38 8.24 -2.67
CA ASP A 124 -21.78 9.63 -2.46
C ASP A 124 -23.13 9.67 -1.74
N VAL A 125 -23.27 10.55 -0.76
CA VAL A 125 -24.48 10.66 0.06
C VAL A 125 -25.07 12.05 -0.08
N LEU A 126 -26.38 12.10 -0.30
CA LEU A 126 -27.19 13.29 -0.20
C LEU A 126 -28.24 13.08 0.91
N LEU A 127 -28.05 13.77 2.02
CA LEU A 127 -29.01 13.82 3.11
C LEU A 127 -29.89 15.06 2.92
N LEU A 128 -31.19 14.90 2.79
CA LEU A 128 -32.15 15.97 2.52
C LEU A 128 -33.11 16.11 3.70
N ASP A 129 -33.45 17.33 4.06
CA ASP A 129 -34.67 17.69 4.76
C ASP A 129 -35.50 18.53 3.78
N VAL A 130 -36.54 17.90 3.23
CA VAL A 130 -37.41 18.54 2.23
C VAL A 130 -38.46 19.48 2.83
N GLY A 131 -38.60 19.56 4.16
CA GLY A 131 -39.58 20.44 4.80
C GLY A 131 -41.00 20.21 4.27
N GLN A 132 -41.73 21.29 3.95
CA GLN A 132 -43.03 21.22 3.27
C GLN A 132 -42.90 21.28 1.73
N LEU A 133 -41.67 21.36 1.21
CA LEU A 133 -41.38 21.50 -0.21
C LEU A 133 -41.42 20.15 -0.92
N ARG A 134 -42.54 19.89 -1.58
CA ARG A 134 -42.74 18.68 -2.39
C ARG A 134 -42.11 18.78 -3.78
N ASP A 135 -41.88 20.00 -4.28
CA ASP A 135 -41.48 20.23 -5.68
C ASP A 135 -40.02 20.72 -5.86
N ARG A 136 -39.67 21.30 -7.01
CA ARG A 136 -38.29 21.68 -7.40
C ARG A 136 -37.83 22.89 -6.58
N PRO A 137 -36.51 23.01 -6.31
CA PRO A 137 -35.99 24.25 -5.75
C PRO A 137 -36.07 25.38 -6.77
N ALA A 138 -36.43 26.57 -6.30
CA ALA A 138 -36.36 27.80 -7.08
C ALA A 138 -34.90 28.17 -7.36
N ARG A 139 -34.04 28.17 -6.34
CA ARG A 139 -32.58 28.33 -6.47
C ARG A 139 -31.84 27.36 -5.55
N VAL A 140 -30.57 27.13 -5.84
CA VAL A 140 -29.70 26.28 -5.02
C VAL A 140 -28.58 27.13 -4.45
N LEU A 141 -28.53 27.26 -3.13
CA LEU A 141 -27.45 27.91 -2.42
C LEU A 141 -26.47 26.84 -1.92
N PHE A 142 -25.20 26.93 -2.29
CA PHE A 142 -24.16 25.99 -1.88
C PHE A 142 -23.18 26.66 -0.93
N ALA A 143 -23.28 26.31 0.35
CA ALA A 143 -22.42 26.80 1.41
C ALA A 143 -21.12 25.97 1.49
N GLN A 144 -20.00 26.59 1.14
CA GLN A 144 -18.69 25.93 1.20
C GLN A 144 -18.20 25.82 2.65
N VAL A 145 -17.52 24.71 2.97
CA VAL A 145 -16.89 24.48 4.28
C VAL A 145 -15.43 24.09 4.08
N ARG A 146 -14.51 24.69 4.86
CA ARG A 146 -13.07 24.35 4.97
C ARG A 146 -12.26 24.34 3.67
N GLY A 147 -12.72 25.06 2.64
CA GLY A 147 -11.90 25.43 1.48
C GLY A 147 -11.82 24.37 0.38
N GLY A 148 -12.92 23.66 0.14
CA GLY A 148 -13.00 22.66 -0.90
C GLY A 148 -14.31 22.72 -1.63
N GLY A 149 -15.34 22.01 -1.17
CA GLY A 149 -16.63 22.02 -1.85
C GLY A 149 -16.60 21.56 -3.30
N ILE A 150 -15.45 21.15 -3.87
CA ILE A 150 -15.30 20.96 -5.31
C ILE A 150 -16.21 19.83 -5.77
N HIS A 151 -16.23 18.73 -5.02
CA HIS A 151 -17.06 17.58 -5.33
C HIS A 151 -18.54 17.87 -5.07
N GLY A 152 -18.90 18.43 -3.91
CA GLY A 152 -20.27 18.84 -3.61
C GLY A 152 -20.82 19.89 -4.60
N MET A 153 -20.01 20.86 -5.01
CA MET A 153 -20.37 21.89 -6.01
C MET A 153 -20.51 21.28 -7.40
N ARG A 154 -19.63 20.35 -7.80
CA ARG A 154 -19.78 19.62 -9.07
C ARG A 154 -21.01 18.73 -9.05
N PHE A 155 -21.32 18.12 -7.92
CA PHE A 155 -22.55 17.36 -7.71
C PHE A 155 -23.77 18.28 -7.87
N ALA A 156 -23.85 19.37 -7.11
CA ALA A 156 -24.94 20.33 -7.16
C ALA A 156 -25.14 20.90 -8.57
N LEU A 157 -24.06 21.23 -9.29
CA LEU A 157 -24.12 21.69 -10.68
C LEU A 157 -24.67 20.63 -11.66
N ARG A 158 -24.42 19.34 -11.40
CA ARG A 158 -24.87 18.27 -12.30
C ARG A 158 -26.27 17.79 -11.98
N ALA A 159 -26.58 17.68 -10.70
CA ALA A 159 -27.82 17.09 -10.19
C ALA A 159 -28.95 18.12 -10.05
N LEU A 160 -28.62 19.38 -9.72
CA LEU A 160 -29.62 20.33 -9.18
C LEU A 160 -29.66 21.68 -9.90
N ALA A 161 -28.58 22.12 -10.54
CA ALA A 161 -28.53 23.42 -11.23
C ALA A 161 -28.84 23.34 -12.74
N ASP A 162 -29.34 24.45 -13.29
CA ASP A 162 -29.42 24.71 -14.73
C ASP A 162 -29.41 26.21 -15.06
N ARG A 163 -29.64 26.58 -16.33
CA ARG A 163 -29.58 27.98 -16.78
C ARG A 163 -30.64 28.87 -16.13
N GLU A 164 -31.83 28.33 -15.84
CA GLU A 164 -32.91 29.07 -15.19
C GLU A 164 -32.72 29.09 -13.66
N ARG A 165 -31.97 28.12 -13.12
CA ARG A 165 -31.76 27.92 -11.69
C ARG A 165 -30.27 27.88 -11.36
N PRO A 166 -29.64 29.05 -11.18
CA PRO A 166 -28.22 29.11 -10.93
C PRO A 166 -27.88 28.54 -9.55
N LEU A 167 -26.71 27.89 -9.48
CA LEU A 167 -26.05 27.54 -8.24
C LEU A 167 -25.34 28.79 -7.68
N LEU A 168 -25.87 29.30 -6.57
CA LEU A 168 -25.29 30.40 -5.82
C LEU A 168 -24.31 29.84 -4.79
N VAL A 169 -23.01 30.07 -4.98
CA VAL A 169 -21.97 29.55 -4.10
C VAL A 169 -21.62 30.60 -3.06
N ILE A 170 -21.75 30.22 -1.79
CA ILE A 170 -21.36 31.03 -0.65
C ILE A 170 -19.98 30.54 -0.19
N PRO A 171 -18.91 31.34 -0.36
CA PRO A 171 -17.59 30.94 0.05
C PRO A 171 -17.46 30.96 1.58
N ASP A 172 -16.63 30.05 2.12
CA ASP A 172 -16.32 30.02 3.55
C ASP A 172 -15.51 31.26 3.96
N PRO A 173 -16.01 32.13 4.88
CA PRO A 173 -15.29 33.33 5.32
C PRO A 173 -13.94 32.99 5.98
N ASP A 174 -13.86 31.90 6.73
CA ASP A 174 -12.63 31.47 7.43
C ASP A 174 -11.57 30.93 6.46
N ALA A 175 -11.95 30.63 5.22
CA ALA A 175 -11.09 30.02 4.21
C ALA A 175 -11.22 30.64 2.81
N ALA A 176 -11.53 31.94 2.72
CA ALA A 176 -11.89 32.63 1.48
C ALA A 176 -10.92 32.37 0.30
N GLY A 177 -9.60 32.38 0.54
CA GLY A 177 -8.60 32.12 -0.51
C GLY A 177 -8.60 30.69 -1.06
N ARG A 178 -9.03 29.69 -0.26
CA ARG A 178 -9.21 28.31 -0.73
C ARG A 178 -10.56 28.14 -1.42
N SER A 179 -11.62 28.69 -0.84
CA SER A 179 -12.99 28.74 -1.39
C SER A 179 -13.01 29.32 -2.81
N ARG A 180 -12.38 30.49 -3.03
CA ARG A 180 -12.23 31.11 -4.36
C ARG A 180 -11.46 30.26 -5.36
N ARG A 181 -10.39 29.58 -4.92
CA ARG A 181 -9.61 28.68 -5.77
C ARG A 181 -10.43 27.45 -6.19
N ALA A 182 -11.22 26.90 -5.28
CA ALA A 182 -12.12 25.79 -5.57
C ALA A 182 -13.23 26.20 -6.56
N PHE A 183 -13.86 27.35 -6.34
CA PHE A 183 -14.84 27.92 -7.25
C PHE A 183 -14.26 28.09 -8.66
N ARG A 184 -13.09 28.73 -8.76
CA ARG A 184 -12.40 28.93 -10.04
C ARG A 184 -12.09 27.61 -10.75
N LYS A 185 -11.54 26.62 -10.04
CA LYS A 185 -11.24 25.30 -10.60
C LYS A 185 -12.48 24.60 -11.15
N VAL A 186 -13.62 24.68 -10.46
CA VAL A 186 -14.86 24.09 -10.96
C VAL A 186 -15.36 24.85 -12.18
N ARG A 187 -15.34 26.19 -12.14
CA ARG A 187 -15.78 27.04 -13.26
C ARG A 187 -14.93 26.84 -14.52
N GLU A 188 -13.62 26.68 -14.38
CA GLU A 188 -12.70 26.40 -15.50
C GLU A 188 -12.86 24.95 -16.03
N GLY A 189 -13.20 24.01 -15.15
CA GLY A 189 -13.35 22.59 -15.47
C GLY A 189 -14.73 22.17 -16.02
N ILE A 190 -15.62 23.12 -16.32
CA ILE A 190 -16.97 22.87 -16.85
C ILE A 190 -17.19 23.66 -18.16
N GLY A 191 -18.03 23.12 -19.04
CA GLY A 191 -18.35 23.80 -20.31
C GLY A 191 -19.08 25.14 -20.10
N LYS A 192 -18.96 26.06 -21.08
CA LYS A 192 -19.48 27.44 -21.02
C LYS A 192 -20.92 27.55 -20.51
N ALA A 193 -21.84 26.71 -21.01
CA ALA A 193 -23.24 26.72 -20.60
C ALA A 193 -23.47 26.43 -19.10
N ARG A 194 -22.61 25.62 -18.47
CA ARG A 194 -22.69 25.32 -17.02
C ARG A 194 -21.98 26.38 -16.18
N ALA A 195 -21.00 27.08 -16.75
CA ALA A 195 -20.33 28.18 -16.07
C ALA A 195 -21.27 29.39 -15.88
N GLU A 196 -22.22 29.62 -16.79
CA GLU A 196 -23.25 30.66 -16.66
C GLU A 196 -24.23 30.40 -15.51
N ALA A 197 -24.49 29.11 -15.21
CA ALA A 197 -25.33 28.67 -14.11
C ALA A 197 -24.61 28.68 -12.75
N LEU A 198 -23.34 29.09 -12.69
CA LEU A 198 -22.53 29.10 -11.48
C LEU A 198 -22.18 30.54 -11.08
N ARG A 199 -22.72 31.03 -9.97
CA ARG A 199 -22.49 32.40 -9.47
C ARG A 199 -21.91 32.37 -8.05
N GLU A 200 -20.93 33.20 -7.78
CA GLU A 200 -20.34 33.36 -6.44
C GLU A 200 -20.98 34.58 -5.76
N LEU A 201 -21.41 34.42 -4.51
CA LEU A 201 -21.97 35.52 -3.70
C LEU A 201 -20.86 36.25 -2.93
N PRO A 202 -20.95 37.58 -2.76
CA PRO A 202 -20.03 38.34 -1.91
C PRO A 202 -20.30 37.98 -0.43
N VAL A 203 -19.24 37.85 0.38
CA VAL A 203 -19.36 37.56 1.82
C VAL A 203 -18.95 38.79 2.61
N PRO A 204 -19.90 39.50 3.28
CA PRO A 204 -19.57 40.70 4.03
C PRO A 204 -18.99 40.41 5.41
N GLU A 205 -19.54 39.44 6.16
CA GLU A 205 -19.16 39.21 7.58
C GLU A 205 -19.27 37.74 8.05
N THR A 206 -20.41 37.05 7.84
CA THR A 206 -20.58 35.63 8.21
C THR A 206 -21.41 34.87 7.18
N MET A 207 -21.16 33.56 7.04
CA MET A 207 -21.87 32.71 6.08
C MET A 207 -23.37 32.61 6.39
N ASP A 208 -23.74 32.54 7.67
CA ASP A 208 -25.12 32.40 8.10
C ASP A 208 -25.94 33.67 7.83
N ALA A 209 -25.33 34.85 7.95
CA ALA A 209 -25.98 36.12 7.58
C ALA A 209 -26.28 36.20 6.08
N VAL A 210 -25.37 35.69 5.23
CA VAL A 210 -25.59 35.61 3.77
C VAL A 210 -26.72 34.63 3.47
N ILE A 211 -26.73 33.46 4.08
CA ILE A 211 -27.84 32.49 3.93
C ILE A 211 -29.16 33.15 4.36
N ALA A 212 -29.19 33.83 5.51
CA ALA A 212 -30.40 34.49 6.01
C ALA A 212 -30.87 35.69 5.16
N ALA A 213 -29.97 36.32 4.40
CA ALA A 213 -30.30 37.42 3.50
C ALA A 213 -30.76 36.93 2.11
N GLU A 214 -30.19 35.84 1.62
CA GLU A 214 -30.37 35.36 0.24
C GLU A 214 -31.40 34.25 0.09
N VAL A 215 -31.64 33.45 1.12
CA VAL A 215 -32.62 32.35 1.08
C VAL A 215 -34.03 32.90 0.95
N GLY A 216 -34.72 32.48 -0.11
CA GLY A 216 -36.13 32.74 -0.34
C GLY A 216 -36.98 31.47 -0.16
N ALA A 217 -38.30 31.66 -0.19
CA ALA A 217 -39.24 30.55 -0.14
C ALA A 217 -39.02 29.59 -1.33
N GLY A 218 -38.88 28.31 -1.05
CA GLY A 218 -38.66 27.26 -2.05
C GLY A 218 -37.21 27.09 -2.52
N ASP A 219 -36.23 27.73 -1.89
CA ASP A 219 -34.82 27.47 -2.17
C ASP A 219 -34.32 26.18 -1.50
N LEU A 220 -33.20 25.65 -2.02
CA LEU A 220 -32.44 24.57 -1.40
C LEU A 220 -31.09 25.08 -0.91
N VAL A 221 -30.82 24.93 0.38
CA VAL A 221 -29.53 25.21 0.98
C VAL A 221 -28.74 23.92 1.12
N LEU A 222 -27.71 23.76 0.28
CA LEU A 222 -26.76 22.66 0.33
C LEU A 222 -25.53 23.03 1.15
N VAL A 223 -25.18 22.16 2.09
CA VAL A 223 -23.96 22.26 2.87
C VAL A 223 -23.08 21.06 2.56
N ASP A 224 -21.81 21.31 2.29
CA ASP A 224 -20.84 20.22 2.13
C ASP A 224 -20.57 19.55 3.50
N ALA A 225 -20.73 18.24 3.56
CA ALA A 225 -20.36 17.44 4.73
C ALA A 225 -18.86 17.13 4.72
N ASP A 226 -18.10 17.90 5.49
CA ASP A 226 -16.78 17.47 5.97
C ASP A 226 -16.98 16.48 7.14
N GLU A 227 -16.02 15.58 7.40
CA GLU A 227 -16.13 14.45 8.35
C GLU A 227 -16.32 14.84 9.85
N ASP A 228 -16.60 16.12 10.15
CA ASP A 228 -16.55 16.72 11.49
C ASP A 228 -17.93 17.06 12.13
N ALA A 229 -17.93 17.15 13.46
CA ALA A 229 -19.04 17.55 14.34
C ALA A 229 -19.67 18.93 14.06
N ARG A 230 -19.13 19.72 13.12
CA ARG A 230 -19.66 21.05 12.74
C ARG A 230 -20.84 20.97 11.78
N VAL A 231 -20.96 19.91 10.97
CA VAL A 231 -22.12 19.71 10.07
C VAL A 231 -23.40 19.58 10.90
N THR A 232 -23.36 18.83 11.99
CA THR A 232 -24.49 18.68 12.92
C THR A 232 -24.85 19.99 13.61
N ARG A 233 -23.85 20.78 14.04
CA ARG A 233 -24.10 22.13 14.61
C ARG A 233 -24.71 23.07 13.57
N ARG A 234 -24.26 23.00 12.32
CA ARG A 234 -24.73 23.86 11.22
C ARG A 234 -26.12 23.47 10.75
N LEU A 235 -26.42 22.18 10.64
CA LEU A 235 -27.78 21.67 10.45
C LEU A 235 -28.73 22.19 11.54
N GLY A 236 -28.29 22.17 12.80
CA GLY A 236 -29.05 22.74 13.91
C GLY A 236 -29.32 24.24 13.75
N HIS A 237 -28.33 25.00 13.28
CA HIS A 237 -28.47 26.44 13.03
C HIS A 237 -29.42 26.74 11.85
N LEU A 238 -29.30 26.01 10.75
CA LEU A 238 -30.19 26.14 9.59
C LEU A 238 -31.63 25.76 9.94
N ASN A 239 -31.81 24.71 10.74
CA ASN A 239 -33.14 24.35 11.22
C ASN A 239 -33.74 25.43 12.14
N ARG A 240 -32.92 26.05 13.01
CA ARG A 240 -33.37 27.19 13.82
C ARG A 240 -33.78 28.37 12.93
N LEU A 241 -32.99 28.71 11.92
CA LEU A 241 -33.32 29.76 10.95
C LEU A 241 -34.65 29.48 10.22
N ARG A 242 -34.88 28.23 9.80
CA ARG A 242 -36.16 27.81 9.19
C ARG A 242 -37.34 28.01 10.14
N LYS A 243 -37.17 27.70 11.43
CA LYS A 243 -38.22 27.89 12.46
C LYS A 243 -38.49 29.35 12.80
N GLU A 244 -37.48 30.19 12.77
CA GLU A 244 -37.61 31.63 13.03
C GLU A 244 -38.31 32.36 11.86
N ARG A 245 -38.35 31.75 10.66
CA ARG A 245 -38.97 32.34 9.46
C ARG A 245 -39.89 31.34 8.73
N PRO A 246 -41.05 31.00 9.30
CA PRO A 246 -41.97 30.04 8.68
C PRO A 246 -42.53 30.47 7.33
N GLU A 247 -42.54 31.78 7.02
CA GLU A 247 -43.00 32.32 5.73
C GLU A 247 -41.99 32.10 4.58
N GLN A 248 -40.75 31.71 4.91
CA GLN A 248 -39.67 31.44 3.96
C GLN A 248 -39.26 29.97 4.09
N ASP A 249 -40.17 29.01 3.88
CA ASP A 249 -39.81 27.59 3.96
C ASP A 249 -38.78 27.21 2.87
N PHE A 250 -37.72 26.50 3.28
CA PHE A 250 -36.62 26.08 2.41
C PHE A 250 -36.14 24.67 2.75
N ALA A 251 -35.65 23.97 1.72
CA ALA A 251 -35.09 22.64 1.89
C ALA A 251 -33.63 22.75 2.35
N ILE A 252 -33.20 21.82 3.21
CA ILE A 252 -31.82 21.75 3.68
C ILE A 252 -31.22 20.45 3.15
N GLY A 253 -30.06 20.51 2.52
CA GLY A 253 -29.35 19.33 2.06
C GLY A 253 -27.91 19.30 2.53
N VAL A 254 -27.41 18.11 2.75
CA VAL A 254 -26.01 17.85 3.10
C VAL A 254 -25.44 16.85 2.12
N THR A 255 -24.35 17.24 1.45
CA THR A 255 -23.69 16.41 0.45
C THR A 255 -22.37 15.88 0.98
N ARG A 256 -22.14 14.56 0.88
CA ARG A 256 -20.80 13.97 0.94
C ARG A 256 -20.49 13.36 -0.42
N ALA A 257 -19.71 14.05 -1.23
CA ALA A 257 -19.35 13.60 -2.57
C ALA A 257 -17.85 13.26 -2.61
N ASP A 258 -17.53 11.97 -2.66
CA ASP A 258 -16.16 11.44 -2.76
C ASP A 258 -15.86 10.90 -4.17
N HIS A 259 -16.88 10.49 -4.94
CA HIS A 259 -16.73 9.66 -6.14
C HIS A 259 -17.39 10.18 -7.43
N LEU A 260 -18.38 11.07 -7.43
CA LEU A 260 -19.08 11.49 -8.66
C LEU A 260 -18.27 12.38 -9.65
N ALA A 261 -17.00 12.71 -9.38
CA ALA A 261 -16.16 13.44 -10.34
C ALA A 261 -15.36 12.46 -11.22
N GLY A 262 -15.71 12.41 -12.51
CA GLY A 262 -15.17 11.45 -13.49
C GLY A 262 -13.63 11.30 -13.49
N PRO A 263 -13.11 10.12 -13.87
CA PRO A 263 -11.77 9.70 -13.44
C PRO A 263 -10.68 10.41 -14.25
N GLY A 264 -9.70 10.96 -13.55
CA GLY A 264 -8.36 11.17 -14.12
C GLY A 264 -7.65 9.82 -14.27
N THR A 265 -6.78 9.70 -15.26
CA THR A 265 -6.11 8.44 -15.66
C THR A 265 -5.33 7.76 -14.52
N LEU A 266 -4.80 8.53 -13.56
CA LEU A 266 -4.06 8.00 -12.40
C LEU A 266 -4.96 7.37 -11.31
N SER A 267 -6.22 7.80 -11.17
CA SER A 267 -7.10 7.27 -10.12
C SER A 267 -7.67 5.88 -10.47
N ARG A 268 -7.77 5.56 -11.77
CA ARG A 268 -8.21 4.23 -12.24
C ARG A 268 -7.23 3.11 -11.86
N LEU A 269 -5.93 3.39 -11.87
CA LEU A 269 -4.91 2.45 -11.45
C LEU A 269 -4.97 2.22 -9.93
N ARG A 270 -5.21 3.29 -9.17
CA ARG A 270 -5.37 3.25 -7.71
C ARG A 270 -6.67 2.54 -7.27
N GLU A 271 -7.77 2.74 -7.99
CA GLU A 271 -9.07 2.09 -7.73
C GLU A 271 -9.07 0.59 -8.06
N ARG A 272 -8.43 0.17 -9.16
CA ARG A 272 -8.25 -1.27 -9.46
C ARG A 272 -7.41 -1.98 -8.41
N PHE A 273 -6.40 -1.30 -7.87
CA PHE A 273 -5.54 -1.84 -6.82
C PHE A 273 -6.30 -1.93 -5.47
N HIS A 274 -7.09 -0.91 -5.11
CA HIS A 274 -7.91 -0.95 -3.89
C HIS A 274 -9.06 -1.96 -3.93
N ARG A 275 -9.56 -2.35 -5.11
CA ARG A 275 -10.55 -3.45 -5.25
C ARG A 275 -9.97 -4.83 -4.92
N HIS A 276 -8.65 -5.02 -5.05
CA HIS A 276 -8.00 -6.32 -4.85
C HIS A 276 -7.23 -6.44 -3.52
N VAL A 277 -6.94 -5.33 -2.84
CA VAL A 277 -6.34 -5.34 -1.50
C VAL A 277 -7.41 -4.98 -0.45
N PRO A 278 -8.11 -5.98 0.13
CA PRO A 278 -9.09 -5.71 1.18
C PRO A 278 -8.40 -5.02 2.37
N LYS A 279 -8.95 -3.88 2.79
CA LYS A 279 -8.49 -3.17 3.99
C LYS A 279 -8.76 -4.04 5.21
N LEU A 280 -7.79 -4.17 6.13
CA LEU A 280 -8.00 -4.92 7.37
C LEU A 280 -9.16 -4.29 8.15
N ASP A 281 -10.01 -5.13 8.73
CA ASP A 281 -11.02 -4.69 9.69
C ASP A 281 -10.36 -4.09 10.95
N ARG A 282 -11.07 -3.22 11.66
CA ARG A 282 -10.55 -2.45 12.80
C ARG A 282 -10.02 -3.35 13.92
N GLU A 283 -10.63 -4.51 14.13
CA GLU A 283 -10.19 -5.49 15.12
C GLU A 283 -8.88 -6.18 14.70
N ALA A 284 -8.80 -6.60 13.44
CA ALA A 284 -7.58 -7.21 12.87
C ALA A 284 -6.39 -6.24 12.89
N ARG A 285 -6.62 -4.94 12.63
CA ARG A 285 -5.59 -3.90 12.74
C ARG A 285 -5.04 -3.77 14.15
N ARG A 286 -5.92 -3.74 15.16
CA ARG A 286 -5.53 -3.63 16.58
C ARG A 286 -4.80 -4.88 17.06
N ALA A 287 -5.27 -6.06 16.64
CA ALA A 287 -4.61 -7.32 16.97
C ALA A 287 -3.18 -7.34 16.41
N LEU A 288 -3.01 -6.99 15.13
CA LEU A 288 -1.71 -6.90 14.47
C LEU A 288 -0.79 -5.88 15.14
N SER A 289 -1.27 -4.66 15.41
CA SER A 289 -0.45 -3.64 16.05
C SER A 289 -0.02 -4.06 17.45
N SER A 290 -0.94 -4.59 18.26
CA SER A 290 -0.63 -5.05 19.61
C SER A 290 0.36 -6.22 19.65
N ARG A 291 0.38 -7.06 18.60
CA ARG A 291 1.31 -8.18 18.45
C ARG A 291 2.69 -7.65 18.10
N LEU A 292 2.80 -6.77 17.11
CA LEU A 292 4.07 -6.16 16.71
C LEU A 292 4.65 -5.24 17.80
N GLU A 293 3.82 -4.58 18.59
CA GLU A 293 4.27 -3.77 19.73
C GLU A 293 4.90 -4.64 20.82
N ARG A 294 4.26 -5.76 21.17
CA ARG A 294 4.78 -6.73 22.15
C ARG A 294 6.03 -7.44 21.64
N ASP A 295 5.92 -8.10 20.49
CA ASP A 295 6.95 -9.00 19.97
C ASP A 295 8.09 -8.25 19.25
N GLY A 296 7.90 -6.97 18.92
CA GLY A 296 8.92 -6.11 18.31
C GLY A 296 9.81 -5.38 19.30
N SER A 297 9.56 -5.54 20.60
CA SER A 297 10.39 -4.98 21.66
C SER A 297 11.60 -5.88 21.97
N LEU A 298 12.57 -5.36 22.75
CA LEU A 298 13.76 -6.11 23.11
C LEU A 298 13.39 -7.30 24.00
N SER A 299 13.61 -8.52 23.51
CA SER A 299 13.49 -9.75 24.29
C SER A 299 14.81 -10.51 24.33
N VAL A 300 15.07 -11.18 25.45
CA VAL A 300 16.26 -12.03 25.60
C VAL A 300 16.21 -13.18 24.60
N ASP A 301 15.04 -13.80 24.43
CA ASP A 301 14.83 -14.89 23.47
C ASP A 301 15.20 -14.48 22.05
N PHE A 302 14.83 -13.27 21.61
CA PHE A 302 15.21 -12.76 20.29
C PHE A 302 16.72 -12.66 20.14
N VAL A 303 17.41 -12.06 21.11
CA VAL A 303 18.87 -11.88 21.07
C VAL A 303 19.58 -13.24 21.07
N VAL A 304 19.19 -14.14 21.98
CA VAL A 304 19.80 -15.47 22.10
C VAL A 304 19.56 -16.30 20.84
N MET A 305 18.34 -16.34 20.31
CA MET A 305 18.03 -17.10 19.10
C MET A 305 18.77 -16.55 17.87
N LEU A 306 18.90 -15.22 17.77
CA LEU A 306 19.66 -14.60 16.68
C LEU A 306 21.16 -14.87 16.82
N MET A 307 21.71 -14.87 18.05
CA MET A 307 23.10 -15.28 18.31
C MET A 307 23.35 -16.73 17.92
N LEU A 308 22.48 -17.67 18.33
CA LEU A 308 22.60 -19.09 17.99
C LEU A 308 22.46 -19.33 16.49
N SER A 309 21.54 -18.64 15.83
CA SER A 309 21.40 -18.70 14.37
C SER A 309 22.66 -18.21 13.66
N ALA A 310 23.23 -17.09 14.10
CA ALA A 310 24.47 -16.56 13.54
C ALA A 310 25.66 -17.49 13.80
N LEU A 311 25.70 -18.17 14.96
CA LEU A 311 26.71 -19.18 15.27
C LEU A 311 26.64 -20.36 14.28
N ILE A 312 25.45 -20.92 14.06
CA ILE A 312 25.23 -22.02 13.11
C ILE A 312 25.57 -21.58 11.69
N ALA A 313 25.12 -20.40 11.28
CA ALA A 313 25.43 -19.84 9.97
C ALA A 313 26.92 -19.61 9.79
N ALA A 314 27.62 -19.08 10.81
CA ALA A 314 29.07 -18.87 10.76
C ALA A 314 29.84 -20.20 10.61
N LEU A 315 29.44 -21.24 11.35
CA LEU A 315 30.01 -22.59 11.21
C LEU A 315 29.76 -23.17 9.81
N GLY A 316 28.56 -22.99 9.26
CA GLY A 316 28.23 -23.42 7.90
C GLY A 316 29.03 -22.67 6.84
N LEU A 317 29.24 -21.36 7.02
CA LEU A 317 30.04 -20.52 6.13
C LEU A 317 31.50 -20.98 6.14
N ILE A 318 32.10 -21.22 7.30
CA ILE A 318 33.47 -21.73 7.40
C ILE A 318 33.61 -23.11 6.75
N GLN A 319 32.64 -24.00 6.98
CA GLN A 319 32.60 -25.32 6.34
C GLN A 319 32.25 -25.27 4.84
N ASN A 320 32.01 -24.08 4.28
CA ASN A 320 31.59 -23.89 2.90
C ASN A 320 30.35 -24.74 2.53
N SER A 321 29.39 -24.84 3.47
CA SER A 321 28.19 -25.66 3.36
C SER A 321 26.92 -24.80 3.35
N THR A 322 26.41 -24.51 2.16
CA THR A 322 25.18 -23.73 1.97
C THR A 322 23.99 -24.33 2.72
N ALA A 323 23.92 -25.67 2.82
CA ALA A 323 22.84 -26.37 3.52
C ALA A 323 22.82 -26.05 5.03
N VAL A 324 23.99 -26.04 5.69
CA VAL A 324 24.10 -25.69 7.12
C VAL A 324 23.79 -24.20 7.33
N VAL A 325 24.24 -23.36 6.39
CA VAL A 325 23.96 -21.92 6.40
C VAL A 325 22.44 -21.67 6.33
N ILE A 326 21.73 -22.38 5.44
CA ILE A 326 20.25 -22.34 5.37
C ILE A 326 19.63 -22.87 6.66
N GLY A 327 20.12 -23.97 7.21
CA GLY A 327 19.66 -24.53 8.48
C GLY A 327 19.75 -23.51 9.63
N GLY A 328 20.85 -22.75 9.71
CA GLY A 328 21.01 -21.65 10.66
C GLY A 328 19.99 -20.54 10.47
N MET A 329 19.68 -20.15 9.24
CA MET A 329 18.67 -19.13 8.94
C MET A 329 17.27 -19.51 9.40
N LEU A 330 16.90 -20.81 9.35
CA LEU A 330 15.59 -21.30 9.79
C LEU A 330 15.36 -21.11 11.29
N VAL A 331 16.43 -21.00 12.08
CA VAL A 331 16.38 -20.83 13.53
C VAL A 331 16.10 -19.36 13.91
N ALA A 332 16.46 -18.38 13.07
CA ALA A 332 16.38 -16.97 13.43
C ALA A 332 14.95 -16.39 13.42
N PRO A 333 14.47 -15.81 14.53
CA PRO A 333 13.20 -15.08 14.58
C PRO A 333 13.38 -13.60 14.17
N LEU A 334 13.94 -13.33 12.99
CA LEU A 334 14.35 -11.98 12.57
C LEU A 334 13.21 -11.01 12.20
N MET A 335 12.00 -11.54 12.00
CA MET A 335 10.90 -10.79 11.38
C MET A 335 10.38 -9.65 12.23
N THR A 336 10.19 -9.91 13.53
CA THR A 336 9.22 -9.15 14.29
C THR A 336 9.68 -7.74 14.63
N PRO A 337 10.93 -7.51 15.08
CA PRO A 337 11.42 -6.15 15.31
C PRO A 337 11.49 -5.30 14.03
N MET A 338 11.79 -5.90 12.88
CA MET A 338 11.86 -5.19 11.60
C MET A 338 10.48 -4.75 11.12
N LEU A 339 9.49 -5.64 11.21
CA LEU A 339 8.10 -5.33 10.87
C LEU A 339 7.50 -4.32 11.85
N ALA A 340 7.81 -4.45 13.15
CA ALA A 340 7.38 -3.47 14.15
C ALA A 340 7.98 -2.08 13.90
N CYS A 341 9.24 -2.01 13.48
CA CYS A 341 9.89 -0.77 13.06
C CYS A 341 9.18 -0.13 11.85
N GLY A 342 8.89 -0.93 10.82
CA GLY A 342 8.15 -0.47 9.63
C GLY A 342 6.73 0.01 9.96
N LEU A 343 6.03 -0.68 10.86
CA LEU A 343 4.70 -0.27 11.33
C LEU A 343 4.79 1.04 12.15
N ALA A 344 5.73 1.14 13.09
CA ALA A 344 5.93 2.32 13.92
C ALA A 344 6.27 3.56 13.08
N LEU A 345 7.00 3.39 11.98
CA LEU A 345 7.32 4.45 11.03
C LEU A 345 6.06 4.99 10.33
N ILE A 346 5.14 4.10 9.92
CA ILE A 346 3.87 4.50 9.29
C ILE A 346 2.88 5.09 10.29
N GLN A 347 2.84 4.56 11.51
CA GLN A 347 1.96 5.04 12.57
C GLN A 347 2.48 6.32 13.24
N GLY A 348 3.74 6.70 13.00
CA GLY A 348 4.36 7.81 13.72
C GLY A 348 4.49 7.54 15.22
N ASN A 349 4.62 6.27 15.62
CA ASN A 349 4.88 5.86 17.00
C ASN A 349 6.39 5.88 17.27
N SER A 350 6.90 7.02 17.75
CA SER A 350 8.33 7.20 18.00
C SER A 350 8.87 6.31 19.12
N GLN A 351 8.04 5.96 20.10
CA GLN A 351 8.41 5.07 21.19
C GLN A 351 8.63 3.65 20.67
N GLN A 352 7.68 3.11 19.90
CA GLN A 352 7.82 1.77 19.31
C GLN A 352 8.97 1.71 18.29
N PHE A 353 9.18 2.77 17.51
CA PHE A 353 10.29 2.86 16.57
C PHE A 353 11.64 2.72 17.30
N ARG A 354 11.83 3.49 18.39
CA ARG A 354 13.05 3.41 19.21
C ARG A 354 13.20 2.05 19.90
N ALA A 355 12.12 1.47 20.40
CA ALA A 355 12.14 0.14 21.02
C ALA A 355 12.59 -0.94 20.03
N SER A 356 12.02 -0.92 18.81
CA SER A 356 12.37 -1.85 17.73
C SER A 356 13.81 -1.66 17.28
N CYS A 357 14.29 -0.42 17.14
CA CYS A 357 15.69 -0.14 16.81
C CYS A 357 16.65 -0.64 17.89
N LYS A 358 16.32 -0.50 19.18
CA LYS A 358 17.14 -1.04 20.27
C LYS A 358 17.17 -2.57 20.26
N ALA A 359 16.02 -3.21 20.01
CA ALA A 359 15.93 -4.66 19.87
C ALA A 359 16.82 -5.17 18.74
N MET A 360 16.70 -4.57 17.55
CA MET A 360 17.54 -4.88 16.39
C MET A 360 19.03 -4.66 16.71
N ALA A 361 19.41 -3.50 17.27
CA ALA A 361 20.80 -3.21 17.57
C ALA A 361 21.43 -4.22 18.55
N ALA A 362 20.71 -4.60 19.61
CA ALA A 362 21.17 -5.61 20.56
C ALA A 362 21.32 -7.00 19.91
N GLY A 363 20.33 -7.42 19.12
CA GLY A 363 20.38 -8.70 18.43
C GLY A 363 21.47 -8.77 17.36
N ILE A 364 21.61 -7.72 16.55
CA ILE A 364 22.64 -7.61 15.51
C ILE A 364 24.03 -7.60 16.15
N GLY A 365 24.23 -6.83 17.22
CA GLY A 365 25.48 -6.81 17.97
C GLY A 365 25.83 -8.18 18.53
N GLY A 366 24.87 -8.86 19.16
CA GLY A 366 25.06 -10.22 19.67
C GLY A 366 25.44 -11.21 18.57
N ALA A 367 24.70 -11.24 17.46
CA ALA A 367 24.98 -12.12 16.33
C ALA A 367 26.33 -11.83 15.67
N PHE A 368 26.69 -10.57 15.50
CA PHE A 368 28.00 -10.17 14.98
C PHE A 368 29.13 -10.65 15.87
N ILE A 369 28.99 -10.51 17.20
CA ILE A 369 29.98 -11.00 18.17
C ILE A 369 30.07 -12.53 18.11
N ALA A 370 28.93 -13.23 18.04
CA ALA A 370 28.92 -14.69 17.95
C ALA A 370 29.61 -15.20 16.67
N ALA A 371 29.32 -14.59 15.52
CA ALA A 371 29.98 -14.94 14.25
C ALA A 371 31.47 -14.59 14.24
N SER A 372 31.83 -13.42 14.79
CA SER A 372 33.23 -13.01 14.99
C SER A 372 33.99 -14.00 15.88
N LEU A 373 33.38 -14.49 16.95
CA LEU A 373 33.98 -15.49 17.84
C LEU A 373 34.25 -16.81 17.10
N VAL A 374 33.32 -17.24 16.24
CA VAL A 374 33.51 -18.43 15.39
C VAL A 374 34.62 -18.21 14.37
N GLY A 375 34.69 -17.04 13.74
CA GLY A 375 35.80 -16.66 12.85
C GLY A 375 37.15 -16.61 13.58
N PHE A 376 37.18 -16.15 14.82
CA PHE A 376 38.38 -16.09 15.66
C PHE A 376 38.88 -17.48 16.05
N LEU A 377 37.97 -18.37 16.46
CA LEU A 377 38.29 -19.75 16.86
C LEU A 377 38.61 -20.66 15.66
N SER A 378 38.31 -20.20 14.44
CA SER A 378 38.56 -20.94 13.21
C SER A 378 40.06 -21.13 12.97
N PRO A 379 40.54 -22.38 12.78
CA PRO A 379 41.94 -22.67 12.53
C PRO A 379 42.40 -22.31 11.11
N TRP A 380 41.48 -22.02 10.20
CA TRP A 380 41.78 -21.63 8.82
C TRP A 380 41.91 -20.12 8.70
N ASP A 381 42.99 -19.64 8.07
CA ASP A 381 43.23 -18.22 7.84
C ASP A 381 42.52 -17.69 6.60
N ASP A 382 42.37 -18.53 5.57
CA ASP A 382 41.67 -18.16 4.34
C ASP A 382 40.14 -18.11 4.53
N LEU A 383 39.51 -17.18 3.83
CA LEU A 383 38.05 -17.11 3.75
C LEU A 383 37.50 -18.20 2.83
N SER A 384 36.41 -18.84 3.25
CA SER A 384 35.69 -19.77 2.40
C SER A 384 35.01 -19.04 1.23
N ALA A 385 34.77 -19.76 0.14
CA ALA A 385 34.10 -19.20 -1.04
C ALA A 385 32.70 -18.65 -0.71
N GLU A 386 31.97 -19.30 0.20
CA GLU A 386 30.69 -18.84 0.72
C GLU A 386 30.78 -17.50 1.47
N VAL A 387 31.85 -17.24 2.22
CA VAL A 387 32.06 -15.93 2.89
C VAL A 387 32.37 -14.85 1.85
N VAL A 388 33.29 -15.13 0.92
CA VAL A 388 33.66 -14.18 -0.14
C VAL A 388 32.46 -13.81 -1.01
N ALA A 389 31.60 -14.77 -1.35
CA ALA A 389 30.38 -14.55 -2.13
C ALA A 389 29.41 -13.55 -1.48
N ARG A 390 29.45 -13.36 -0.17
CA ARG A 390 28.64 -12.36 0.55
C ARG A 390 29.29 -10.98 0.62
N GLY A 391 30.58 -10.88 0.28
CA GLY A 391 31.33 -9.62 0.23
C GLY A 391 31.11 -8.79 -1.04
N SER A 392 30.43 -9.34 -2.05
CA SER A 392 30.17 -8.67 -3.34
C SER A 392 28.68 -8.37 -3.52
N PRO A 393 28.12 -7.37 -2.81
CA PRO A 393 26.69 -7.09 -2.84
C PRO A 393 26.22 -6.62 -4.22
N ASN A 394 25.01 -7.01 -4.61
CA ASN A 394 24.42 -6.71 -5.91
C ASN A 394 23.02 -6.06 -5.78
N LEU A 395 22.57 -5.36 -6.82
CA LEU A 395 21.25 -4.76 -6.92
C LEU A 395 20.11 -5.80 -6.79
N PHE A 396 20.33 -7.03 -7.25
CA PHE A 396 19.34 -8.09 -7.12
C PHE A 396 19.06 -8.45 -5.66
N ASP A 397 20.08 -8.40 -4.78
CA ASP A 397 19.90 -8.66 -3.35
C ASP A 397 18.96 -7.64 -2.72
N LEU A 398 19.12 -6.37 -3.10
CA LEU A 398 18.25 -5.28 -2.65
C LEU A 398 16.80 -5.50 -3.09
N GLY A 399 16.57 -5.94 -4.32
CA GLY A 399 15.26 -6.26 -4.85
C GLY A 399 14.60 -7.42 -4.10
N ILE A 400 15.34 -8.48 -3.82
CA ILE A 400 14.88 -9.64 -3.04
C ILE A 400 14.54 -9.23 -1.61
N ALA A 401 15.38 -8.42 -0.96
CA ALA A 401 15.15 -7.93 0.39
C ALA A 401 13.89 -7.06 0.48
N PHE A 402 13.70 -6.13 -0.47
CA PHE A 402 12.49 -5.30 -0.54
C PHE A 402 11.22 -6.16 -0.73
N ALA A 403 11.25 -7.10 -1.66
CA ALA A 403 10.13 -8.02 -1.91
C ALA A 403 9.85 -8.91 -0.68
N SER A 404 10.88 -9.35 0.03
CA SER A 404 10.75 -10.14 1.27
C SER A 404 10.07 -9.34 2.38
N GLY A 405 10.43 -8.07 2.56
CA GLY A 405 9.74 -7.16 3.50
C GLY A 405 8.28 -6.93 3.14
N MET A 406 7.96 -6.79 1.85
CA MET A 406 6.58 -6.69 1.37
C MET A 406 5.79 -7.98 1.65
N ALA A 407 6.35 -9.14 1.30
CA ALA A 407 5.73 -10.43 1.54
C ALA A 407 5.49 -10.67 3.04
N ALA A 408 6.44 -10.26 3.88
CA ALA A 408 6.40 -10.40 5.33
C ALA A 408 5.22 -9.60 5.93
N ALA A 409 5.14 -8.32 5.57
CA ALA A 409 4.04 -7.47 6.00
C ALA A 409 2.69 -7.95 5.43
N TYR A 410 2.66 -8.45 4.19
CA TYR A 410 1.43 -8.96 3.57
C TYR A 410 0.92 -10.22 4.26
N ALA A 411 1.80 -11.20 4.50
CA ALA A 411 1.46 -12.44 5.18
C ALA A 411 0.98 -12.17 6.62
N LEU A 412 1.67 -11.28 7.33
CA LEU A 412 1.29 -10.93 8.70
C LEU A 412 -0.04 -10.15 8.76
N ALA A 413 -0.37 -9.40 7.72
CA ALA A 413 -1.62 -8.65 7.61
C ALA A 413 -2.84 -9.53 7.24
N ARG A 414 -2.64 -10.77 6.79
CA ARG A 414 -3.74 -11.69 6.44
C ARG A 414 -3.87 -12.85 7.45
N PRO A 415 -5.02 -12.98 8.14
CA PRO A 415 -5.31 -14.18 8.94
C PRO A 415 -5.41 -15.39 8.01
N GLY A 416 -4.53 -16.39 8.18
CA GLY A 416 -4.53 -17.65 7.44
C GLY A 416 -3.31 -17.93 6.55
N LEU A 417 -2.46 -16.94 6.28
CA LEU A 417 -1.17 -17.16 5.61
C LEU A 417 -0.10 -17.39 6.69
N ALA A 418 0.26 -18.66 6.92
CA ALA A 418 1.23 -19.05 7.95
C ALA A 418 2.62 -18.42 7.71
N GLY A 419 3.11 -17.69 8.71
CA GLY A 419 4.27 -16.79 8.64
C GLY A 419 5.66 -17.42 8.63
N THR A 420 5.78 -18.76 8.65
CA THR A 420 7.09 -19.45 8.70
C THR A 420 7.88 -19.29 7.42
N LEU A 421 7.25 -19.52 6.24
CA LEU A 421 7.91 -19.45 4.94
C LEU A 421 8.50 -18.06 4.64
N VAL A 422 7.82 -17.02 5.10
CA VAL A 422 8.27 -15.64 4.90
C VAL A 422 9.37 -15.26 5.89
N GLY A 423 9.36 -15.86 7.10
CA GLY A 423 10.43 -15.75 8.07
C GLY A 423 11.77 -16.24 7.52
N VAL A 424 11.74 -17.36 6.78
CA VAL A 424 12.91 -17.90 6.09
C VAL A 424 13.47 -16.93 5.06
N ALA A 425 12.63 -16.36 4.20
CA ALA A 425 13.08 -15.45 3.15
C ALA A 425 13.82 -14.21 3.69
N VAL A 426 13.35 -13.65 4.81
CA VAL A 426 14.02 -12.52 5.47
C VAL A 426 15.30 -12.95 6.18
N ALA A 427 15.30 -14.12 6.83
CA ALA A 427 16.51 -14.63 7.46
C ALA A 427 17.62 -14.91 6.43
N VAL A 428 17.27 -15.42 5.24
CA VAL A 428 18.20 -15.65 4.12
C VAL A 428 18.90 -14.38 3.67
N ALA A 429 18.18 -13.25 3.68
CA ALA A 429 18.73 -11.96 3.26
C ALA A 429 19.66 -11.31 4.31
N LEU A 430 19.66 -11.78 5.57
CA LEU A 430 20.27 -11.04 6.69
C LEU A 430 21.27 -11.84 7.52
N VAL A 431 20.94 -13.08 7.92
CA VAL A 431 21.84 -13.88 8.79
C VAL A 431 23.20 -14.12 8.12
N PRO A 432 23.26 -14.58 6.85
CA PRO A 432 24.55 -14.90 6.25
C PRO A 432 25.43 -13.69 6.00
N PRO A 433 24.94 -12.55 5.47
CA PRO A 433 25.75 -11.33 5.36
C PRO A 433 26.27 -10.84 6.71
N LEU A 434 25.45 -10.90 7.76
CA LEU A 434 25.88 -10.53 9.11
C LEU A 434 26.98 -11.45 9.66
N ALA A 435 26.83 -12.76 9.46
CA ALA A 435 27.82 -13.75 9.88
C ALA A 435 29.13 -13.63 9.08
N ALA A 436 29.03 -13.45 7.76
CA ALA A 436 30.18 -13.23 6.88
C ALA A 436 30.93 -11.94 7.26
N ALA A 437 30.22 -10.86 7.58
CA ALA A 437 30.82 -9.61 8.05
C ALA A 437 31.61 -9.81 9.36
N GLY A 438 31.06 -10.58 10.32
CA GLY A 438 31.75 -10.91 11.57
C GLY A 438 33.02 -11.75 11.36
N ILE A 439 32.93 -12.82 10.56
CA ILE A 439 34.08 -13.67 10.24
C ILE A 439 35.19 -12.86 9.55
N ALA A 440 34.84 -12.14 8.47
CA ALA A 440 35.81 -11.38 7.69
C ALA A 440 36.45 -10.24 8.48
N ALA A 441 35.71 -9.61 9.41
CA ALA A 441 36.23 -8.55 10.26
C ALA A 441 37.36 -9.05 11.18
N VAL A 442 37.23 -10.25 11.74
CA VAL A 442 38.27 -10.84 12.61
C VAL A 442 39.44 -11.39 11.81
N LYS A 443 39.20 -11.86 10.57
CA LYS A 443 40.25 -12.30 9.64
C LYS A 443 40.98 -11.15 8.94
N LEU A 444 40.68 -9.89 9.29
CA LEU A 444 41.29 -8.67 8.74
C LEU A 444 41.07 -8.47 7.22
N GLU A 445 40.10 -9.17 6.64
CA GLU A 445 39.69 -9.07 5.24
C GLU A 445 38.63 -7.97 5.07
N PHE A 446 39.06 -6.73 5.29
CA PHE A 446 38.19 -5.54 5.30
C PHE A 446 37.36 -5.33 4.02
N PRO A 447 37.84 -5.63 2.79
CA PRO A 447 37.01 -5.51 1.59
C PRO A 447 35.78 -6.42 1.65
N VAL A 448 35.95 -7.67 2.06
CA VAL A 448 34.85 -8.65 2.20
C VAL A 448 33.95 -8.27 3.37
N ALA A 449 34.53 -7.86 4.50
CA ALA A 449 33.77 -7.48 5.70
C ALA A 449 32.86 -6.26 5.44
N THR A 450 33.38 -5.23 4.78
CA THR A 450 32.63 -4.02 4.45
C THR A 450 31.55 -4.28 3.40
N GLY A 451 31.84 -5.10 2.38
CA GLY A 451 30.85 -5.51 1.38
C GLY A 451 29.69 -6.31 1.99
N ALA A 452 29.99 -7.28 2.87
CA ALA A 452 28.99 -8.07 3.58
C ALA A 452 28.18 -7.23 4.58
N ALA A 453 28.83 -6.29 5.28
CA ALA A 453 28.14 -5.34 6.16
C ALA A 453 27.20 -4.40 5.37
N LEU A 454 27.64 -3.94 4.20
CA LEU A 454 26.81 -3.12 3.32
C LEU A 454 25.61 -3.91 2.79
N LEU A 455 25.80 -5.16 2.38
CA LEU A 455 24.72 -6.07 2.00
C LEU A 455 23.69 -6.22 3.12
N PHE A 456 24.17 -6.44 4.34
CA PHE A 456 23.32 -6.57 5.52
C PHE A 456 22.49 -5.31 5.77
N VAL A 457 23.14 -4.14 5.83
CA VAL A 457 22.47 -2.86 6.12
C VAL A 457 21.45 -2.50 5.04
N THR A 458 21.81 -2.69 3.77
CA THR A 458 20.91 -2.40 2.64
C THR A 458 19.68 -3.29 2.65
N ASN A 459 19.86 -4.59 2.87
CA ASN A 459 18.77 -5.54 2.98
C ASN A 459 17.86 -5.20 4.16
N LEU A 460 18.44 -4.86 5.33
CA LEU A 460 17.70 -4.44 6.51
C LEU A 460 16.79 -3.23 6.22
N LEU A 461 17.35 -2.18 5.61
CA LEU A 461 16.59 -0.97 5.26
C LEU A 461 15.51 -1.26 4.23
N ALA A 462 15.82 -2.07 3.21
CA ALA A 462 14.87 -2.47 2.17
C ALA A 462 13.67 -3.25 2.74
N ILE A 463 13.93 -4.18 3.67
CA ILE A 463 12.89 -4.95 4.36
C ILE A 463 11.97 -4.02 5.16
N ILE A 464 12.53 -3.09 5.93
CA ILE A 464 11.75 -2.12 6.73
C ILE A 464 10.88 -1.25 5.83
N LEU A 465 11.42 -0.74 4.72
CA LEU A 465 10.67 0.09 3.77
C LEU A 465 9.61 -0.70 3.01
N GLY A 466 9.91 -1.93 2.58
CA GLY A 466 8.95 -2.83 1.94
C GLY A 466 7.77 -3.14 2.86
N ALA A 467 8.05 -3.41 4.14
CA ALA A 467 7.03 -3.62 5.15
C ALA A 467 6.18 -2.36 5.39
N ALA A 468 6.83 -1.21 5.56
CA ALA A 468 6.16 0.08 5.72
C ALA A 468 5.24 0.42 4.53
N LEU A 469 5.69 0.14 3.30
CA LEU A 469 4.87 0.33 2.10
C LEU A 469 3.60 -0.53 2.16
N VAL A 470 3.73 -1.81 2.47
CA VAL A 470 2.57 -2.71 2.54
C VAL A 470 1.62 -2.31 3.66
N PHE A 471 2.10 -2.04 4.87
CA PHE A 471 1.24 -1.58 5.96
C PHE A 471 0.50 -0.28 5.62
N ARG A 472 1.14 0.64 4.91
CA ARG A 472 0.50 1.84 4.37
C ARG A 472 -0.59 1.51 3.35
N LEU A 473 -0.36 0.55 2.45
CA LEU A 473 -1.36 0.12 1.47
C LEU A 473 -2.58 -0.54 2.13
N PHE A 474 -2.39 -1.24 3.24
CA PHE A 474 -3.47 -1.81 4.05
C PHE A 474 -4.21 -0.78 4.94
N GLY A 475 -3.78 0.48 4.94
CA GLY A 475 -4.40 1.57 5.69
C GLY A 475 -4.17 1.48 7.20
N LEU A 476 -3.02 0.94 7.63
CA LEU A 476 -2.57 0.92 9.03
C LEU A 476 -1.98 2.26 9.48
N ASP A 477 -2.11 3.31 8.67
CA ASP A 477 -1.70 4.67 9.00
C ASP A 477 -2.57 5.25 10.12
N VAL A 478 -1.92 5.66 11.21
CA VAL A 478 -2.56 6.43 12.27
C VAL A 478 -2.69 7.86 11.76
N SER A 479 -3.83 8.14 11.13
CA SER A 479 -4.38 9.48 11.04
C SER A 479 -4.82 9.92 12.45
N LEU A 480 -3.85 10.37 13.25
CA LEU A 480 -4.15 11.35 14.30
C LEU A 480 -4.55 12.64 13.57
N GLY A 481 -5.85 12.80 13.31
CA GLY A 481 -6.51 14.04 12.95
C GLY A 481 -5.82 14.89 11.88
N GLY A 482 -6.03 14.59 10.60
CA GLY A 482 -5.88 15.54 9.47
C GLY A 482 -4.50 16.19 9.26
N SER A 483 -3.50 15.80 10.04
CA SER A 483 -2.19 16.42 10.06
C SER A 483 -1.25 15.62 9.18
N ARG A 484 -0.53 16.32 8.28
CA ARG A 484 0.59 15.74 7.52
C ARG A 484 1.45 14.86 8.44
N ALA A 485 1.91 13.71 7.95
CA ALA A 485 2.79 12.80 8.70
C ALA A 485 3.84 13.61 9.51
N PRO A 486 4.09 13.24 10.78
CA PRO A 486 4.99 13.98 11.66
C PRO A 486 6.30 14.32 10.93
N ARG A 487 6.85 15.52 11.16
CA ARG A 487 8.09 15.96 10.48
C ARG A 487 9.19 14.90 10.59
N TRP A 488 9.35 14.28 11.76
CA TRP A 488 10.32 13.22 11.97
C TRP A 488 10.08 12.00 11.07
N VAL A 489 8.83 11.53 10.90
CA VAL A 489 8.51 10.40 10.00
C VAL A 489 8.90 10.73 8.56
N ARG A 490 8.55 11.93 8.08
CA ARG A 490 8.91 12.36 6.72
C ARG A 490 10.42 12.49 6.53
N LEU A 491 11.12 13.00 7.53
CA LEU A 491 12.58 13.09 7.52
C LEU A 491 13.24 11.71 7.59
N THR A 492 12.70 10.78 8.37
CA THR A 492 13.24 9.41 8.49
C THR A 492 12.96 8.60 7.23
N VAL A 493 11.73 8.59 6.70
CA VAL A 493 11.41 7.91 5.43
C VAL A 493 12.18 8.54 4.27
N GLY A 494 12.20 9.87 4.18
CA GLY A 494 12.97 10.60 3.19
C GLY A 494 14.48 10.34 3.31
N GLY A 495 15.00 10.28 4.54
CA GLY A 495 16.38 9.96 4.84
C GLY A 495 16.76 8.53 4.49
N LEU A 496 15.93 7.53 4.84
CA LEU A 496 16.15 6.13 4.44
C LEU A 496 16.11 5.97 2.91
N ALA A 497 15.14 6.58 2.24
CA ALA A 497 15.04 6.55 0.79
C ALA A 497 16.24 7.24 0.13
N MET A 498 16.67 8.38 0.68
CA MET A 498 17.84 9.10 0.18
C MET A 498 19.14 8.36 0.46
N ALA A 499 19.27 7.64 1.59
CA ALA A 499 20.42 6.79 1.91
C ALA A 499 20.51 5.56 0.98
N LEU A 500 19.38 5.04 0.50
CA LEU A 500 19.36 3.96 -0.48
C LEU A 500 19.77 4.41 -1.90
N LEU A 501 19.68 5.69 -2.24
CA LEU A 501 20.10 6.20 -3.57
C LEU A 501 21.61 6.07 -3.85
N PRO A 502 22.53 6.57 -3.01
CA PRO A 502 23.96 6.40 -3.25
C PRO A 502 24.39 4.94 -3.11
N VAL A 503 23.71 4.16 -2.27
CA VAL A 503 24.02 2.74 -2.12
C VAL A 503 23.53 1.92 -3.32
N SER A 504 22.34 2.21 -3.85
CA SER A 504 21.88 1.61 -5.11
C SER A 504 22.76 2.02 -6.27
N ALA A 505 23.23 3.28 -6.33
CA ALA A 505 24.24 3.69 -7.31
C ALA A 505 25.56 2.92 -7.15
N TYR A 506 26.04 2.71 -5.92
CA TYR A 506 27.22 1.89 -5.64
C TYR A 506 27.01 0.42 -6.03
N LEU A 507 25.85 -0.17 -5.73
CA LEU A 507 25.48 -1.53 -6.13
C LEU A 507 25.39 -1.68 -7.64
N VAL A 508 24.87 -0.67 -8.35
CA VAL A 508 24.83 -0.62 -9.82
C VAL A 508 26.25 -0.53 -10.37
N SER A 509 27.11 0.31 -9.79
CA SER A 509 28.52 0.38 -10.20
C SER A 509 29.25 -0.94 -9.97
N ASN A 510 29.02 -1.61 -8.84
CA ASN A 510 29.57 -2.93 -8.56
C ASN A 510 29.03 -3.99 -9.52
N LEU A 511 27.74 -3.97 -9.81
CA LEU A 511 27.15 -4.84 -10.83
C LEU A 511 27.76 -4.55 -12.21
N GLN A 512 27.99 -3.29 -12.56
CA GLN A 512 28.60 -2.91 -13.82
C GLN A 512 30.05 -3.36 -13.90
N LEU A 513 30.82 -3.26 -12.82
CA LEU A 513 32.18 -3.81 -12.72
C LEU A 513 32.15 -5.34 -12.84
N GLN A 514 31.23 -6.03 -12.16
CA GLN A 514 31.06 -7.47 -12.30
C GLN A 514 30.68 -7.88 -13.74
N ILE A 515 29.86 -7.08 -14.42
CA ILE A 515 29.49 -7.32 -15.83
C ILE A 515 30.71 -7.10 -16.74
N ASN A 516 31.46 -6.01 -16.52
CA ASN A 516 32.64 -5.65 -17.30
C ASN A 516 33.81 -6.63 -17.09
N ASP A 517 33.95 -7.17 -15.89
CA ASP A 517 34.93 -8.19 -15.53
C ASP A 517 34.50 -9.62 -15.94
N GLY A 518 33.38 -9.77 -16.65
CA GLY A 518 32.90 -11.06 -17.17
C GLY A 518 32.28 -11.98 -16.11
N VAL A 519 32.09 -11.52 -14.89
CA VAL A 519 31.47 -12.25 -13.74
C VAL A 519 29.94 -12.34 -13.88
N SER A 520 29.39 -12.08 -15.06
CA SER A 520 27.96 -11.93 -15.33
C SER A 520 27.10 -13.18 -15.05
N ARG A 521 27.69 -14.30 -14.64
CA ARG A 521 26.97 -15.44 -14.05
C ARG A 521 27.86 -16.08 -12.96
N PRO A 522 27.31 -16.57 -11.84
CA PRO A 522 28.08 -17.31 -10.84
C PRO A 522 28.45 -18.69 -11.40
N TYR A 523 29.48 -18.78 -12.26
CA TYR A 523 29.85 -20.03 -12.92
C TYR A 523 31.33 -20.36 -12.93
N SER A 524 32.23 -19.46 -12.52
CA SER A 524 33.61 -19.87 -12.35
C SER A 524 34.40 -19.12 -11.28
N LYS A 525 35.01 -19.89 -10.36
CA LYS A 525 36.00 -19.39 -9.41
C LYS A 525 37.36 -19.23 -10.11
N PRO A 526 38.19 -18.25 -9.71
CA PRO A 526 39.60 -18.26 -10.11
C PRO A 526 40.30 -19.50 -9.52
N LEU A 527 41.17 -20.12 -10.29
CA LEU A 527 41.94 -21.28 -9.84
C LEU A 527 42.80 -20.92 -8.61
N PRO A 528 43.02 -21.89 -7.69
CA PRO A 528 43.94 -21.71 -6.57
C PRO A 528 45.29 -21.18 -7.03
N ALA A 529 45.89 -20.28 -6.25
CA ALA A 529 47.12 -19.58 -6.64
C ALA A 529 48.28 -20.54 -6.95
N SER A 530 48.35 -21.67 -6.24
CA SER A 530 49.31 -22.76 -6.49
C SER A 530 49.14 -23.37 -7.88
N LEU A 531 47.92 -23.77 -8.24
CA LEU A 531 47.61 -24.37 -9.53
C LEU A 531 47.77 -23.36 -10.68
N ARG A 532 47.31 -22.13 -10.49
CA ARG A 532 47.44 -21.06 -11.48
C ARG A 532 48.91 -20.80 -11.84
N THR A 533 49.79 -20.73 -10.84
CA THR A 533 51.22 -20.47 -11.06
C THR A 533 51.89 -21.64 -11.77
N ALA A 534 51.57 -22.87 -11.37
CA ALA A 534 52.12 -24.08 -11.99
C ALA A 534 51.69 -24.25 -13.46
N VAL A 535 50.43 -23.94 -13.79
CA VAL A 535 49.95 -23.94 -15.20
C VAL A 535 50.62 -22.84 -16.02
N LEU A 536 50.77 -21.63 -15.47
CA LEU A 536 51.44 -20.51 -16.15
C LEU A 536 52.89 -20.85 -16.48
N GLU A 537 53.64 -21.41 -15.54
CA GLU A 537 55.04 -21.82 -15.76
C GLU A 537 55.17 -22.92 -16.81
N ARG A 538 54.25 -23.89 -16.82
CA ARG A 538 54.30 -24.99 -17.79
C ARG A 538 53.94 -24.55 -19.20
N VAL A 539 52.92 -23.71 -19.35
CA VAL A 539 52.50 -23.17 -20.65
C VAL A 539 53.57 -22.22 -21.21
N ALA A 540 54.22 -21.42 -20.36
CA ALA A 540 55.32 -20.53 -20.77
C ALA A 540 56.52 -21.27 -21.40
N ARG A 541 56.72 -22.55 -21.08
CA ARG A 541 57.76 -23.41 -21.67
C ARG A 541 57.36 -24.03 -23.02
N SER A 542 56.13 -23.84 -23.48
CA SER A 542 55.59 -24.45 -24.70
C SER A 542 55.43 -23.38 -25.79
N PRO A 543 56.35 -23.31 -26.77
CA PRO A 543 56.27 -22.29 -27.82
C PRO A 543 55.02 -22.50 -28.69
N GLY A 544 54.29 -21.41 -28.98
CA GLY A 544 53.08 -21.45 -29.81
C GLY A 544 51.77 -21.76 -29.06
N VAL A 545 51.81 -21.84 -27.73
CA VAL A 545 50.63 -22.02 -26.87
C VAL A 545 50.34 -20.73 -26.10
N THR A 546 49.12 -20.22 -26.18
CA THR A 546 48.67 -19.02 -25.45
C THR A 546 47.50 -19.37 -24.55
N ILE A 547 47.46 -18.88 -23.33
CA ILE A 547 46.32 -19.11 -22.44
C ILE A 547 45.19 -18.15 -22.80
N LEU A 548 44.02 -18.69 -23.13
CA LEU A 548 42.83 -17.90 -23.46
C LEU A 548 41.92 -17.71 -22.24
N ALA A 549 41.74 -18.76 -21.44
CA ALA A 549 40.97 -18.72 -20.20
C ALA A 549 41.39 -19.87 -19.26
N MET A 550 41.28 -19.63 -17.95
CA MET A 550 41.50 -20.64 -16.92
C MET A 550 40.53 -20.41 -15.78
N SER A 551 39.67 -21.38 -15.48
CA SER A 551 38.62 -21.19 -14.49
C SER A 551 38.18 -22.50 -13.83
N GLU A 552 37.71 -22.44 -12.59
CA GLU A 552 37.13 -23.57 -11.86
C GLU A 552 35.59 -23.45 -11.92
N SER A 553 34.89 -24.44 -12.47
CA SER A 553 33.44 -24.42 -12.62
C SER A 553 32.74 -24.72 -11.30
N ALA A 554 31.75 -23.91 -10.94
CA ALA A 554 31.02 -24.03 -9.67
C ALA A 554 29.80 -24.97 -9.72
N ILE A 555 29.45 -25.55 -10.88
CA ILE A 555 28.23 -26.36 -11.05
C ILE A 555 28.59 -27.82 -11.37
N GLU A 556 27.87 -28.78 -10.75
CA GLU A 556 27.90 -30.22 -11.02
C GLU A 556 27.52 -30.60 -12.47
N HIS A 557 28.27 -30.14 -13.47
CA HIS A 557 28.17 -30.61 -14.85
C HIS A 557 29.51 -31.19 -15.29
N GLY A 558 29.83 -32.38 -14.77
CA GLY A 558 30.85 -33.29 -15.31
C GLY A 558 32.33 -32.87 -15.22
N PHE A 559 32.66 -31.58 -15.09
CA PHE A 559 34.03 -31.04 -15.03
C PHE A 559 34.09 -29.86 -14.05
N GLY A 560 34.98 -29.94 -13.05
CA GLY A 560 35.25 -28.90 -12.06
C GLY A 560 36.33 -27.89 -12.48
N ILE A 561 37.20 -28.20 -13.44
CA ILE A 561 38.26 -27.28 -13.92
C ILE A 561 38.25 -27.20 -15.44
N GLU A 562 38.27 -25.98 -15.99
CA GLU A 562 38.33 -25.73 -17.43
C GLU A 562 39.54 -24.85 -17.78
N ILE A 563 40.40 -25.36 -18.66
CA ILE A 563 41.57 -24.65 -19.19
C ILE A 563 41.44 -24.55 -20.70
N LEU A 564 41.41 -23.33 -21.23
CA LEU A 564 41.30 -23.03 -22.65
C LEU A 564 42.62 -22.47 -23.17
N LEU A 565 43.24 -23.17 -24.11
CA LEU A 565 44.54 -22.84 -24.70
C LEU A 565 44.38 -22.56 -26.20
N GLY A 566 44.94 -21.44 -26.67
CA GLY A 566 45.15 -21.16 -28.07
C GLY A 566 46.44 -21.81 -28.56
N VAL A 567 46.39 -22.49 -29.71
CA VAL A 567 47.56 -23.15 -30.33
C VAL A 567 47.73 -22.71 -31.78
N THR A 568 48.98 -22.51 -32.21
CA THR A 568 49.34 -22.15 -33.61
C THR A 568 49.61 -23.36 -34.51
N GLY A 569 49.47 -24.58 -34.00
CA GLY A 569 49.71 -25.85 -34.71
C GLY A 569 48.80 -27.00 -34.23
N PRO A 570 49.05 -28.27 -34.64
CA PRO A 570 48.31 -29.42 -34.13
C PRO A 570 48.47 -29.53 -32.60
N ALA A 571 47.36 -29.76 -31.89
CA ALA A 571 47.37 -29.86 -30.43
C ALA A 571 48.30 -30.99 -29.97
N ASP A 572 49.21 -30.69 -29.04
CA ASP A 572 50.17 -31.66 -28.51
C ASP A 572 49.51 -32.53 -27.43
N PRO A 573 49.30 -33.85 -27.68
CA PRO A 573 48.69 -34.75 -26.71
C PRO A 573 49.59 -35.05 -25.51
N ALA A 574 50.88 -34.71 -25.54
CA ALA A 574 51.76 -34.79 -24.36
C ALA A 574 51.44 -33.66 -23.36
N LEU A 575 51.26 -32.43 -23.86
CA LEU A 575 50.92 -31.26 -23.04
C LEU A 575 49.56 -31.44 -22.33
N GLU A 576 48.56 -31.98 -23.02
CA GLU A 576 47.25 -32.29 -22.43
C GLU A 576 47.37 -33.23 -21.23
N ARG A 577 48.11 -34.33 -21.40
CA ARG A 577 48.32 -35.34 -20.35
C ARG A 577 49.07 -34.78 -19.15
N GLU A 578 50.08 -33.94 -19.38
CA GLU A 578 50.85 -33.30 -18.32
C GLU A 578 50.01 -32.30 -17.52
N LEU A 579 49.17 -31.49 -18.18
CA LEU A 579 48.27 -30.58 -17.50
C LEU A 579 47.24 -31.34 -16.66
N HIS A 580 46.68 -32.43 -17.16
CA HIS A 580 45.80 -33.29 -16.37
C HIS A 580 46.50 -33.92 -15.16
N ALA A 581 47.75 -34.32 -15.29
CA ALA A 581 48.55 -34.84 -14.18
C ALA A 581 48.81 -33.76 -13.12
N LEU A 582 49.15 -32.54 -13.56
CA LEU A 582 49.46 -31.40 -12.69
C LEU A 582 48.22 -30.93 -11.92
N ILE A 583 47.06 -30.87 -12.58
CA ILE A 583 45.77 -30.58 -11.93
C ILE A 583 45.46 -31.64 -10.86
N ARG A 584 45.66 -32.93 -11.18
CA ARG A 584 45.41 -34.04 -10.26
C ARG A 584 46.31 -34.00 -9.03
N ASP A 585 47.59 -33.68 -9.22
CA ASP A 585 48.57 -33.61 -8.15
C ASP A 585 48.31 -32.43 -7.21
N THR A 586 47.90 -31.28 -7.76
CA THR A 586 47.68 -30.05 -6.98
C THR A 586 46.33 -30.03 -6.25
N MET A 587 45.27 -30.56 -6.87
CA MET A 587 43.88 -30.49 -6.35
C MET A 587 43.43 -31.77 -5.65
N GLY A 588 44.22 -32.84 -5.72
CA GLY A 588 43.80 -34.18 -5.34
C GLY A 588 42.80 -34.79 -6.34
N THR A 589 42.52 -36.09 -6.20
CA THR A 589 41.75 -36.92 -7.16
C THR A 589 40.25 -36.60 -7.30
N ARG A 590 39.76 -35.47 -6.79
CA ARG A 590 38.32 -35.24 -6.60
C ARG A 590 37.61 -34.39 -7.66
N GLN A 591 38.31 -33.66 -8.53
CA GLN A 591 37.66 -32.80 -9.53
C GLN A 591 38.01 -33.21 -10.97
N PRO A 592 37.02 -33.56 -11.81
CA PRO A 592 37.25 -33.81 -13.24
C PRO A 592 37.68 -32.52 -13.95
N ALA A 593 38.74 -32.56 -14.75
CA ALA A 593 39.26 -31.40 -15.46
C ALA A 593 39.05 -31.55 -16.97
N ARG A 594 38.93 -30.43 -17.69
CA ARG A 594 38.83 -30.37 -19.14
C ARG A 594 39.85 -29.37 -19.68
N VAL A 595 40.70 -29.83 -20.59
CA VAL A 595 41.65 -28.97 -21.31
C VAL A 595 41.19 -28.90 -22.77
N LEU A 596 40.97 -27.70 -23.28
CA LEU A 596 40.49 -27.45 -24.64
C LEU A 596 41.54 -26.66 -25.42
N PHE A 597 41.89 -27.16 -26.61
CA PHE A 597 42.80 -26.50 -27.54
C PHE A 597 42.01 -25.85 -28.68
N LEU A 598 42.13 -24.53 -28.82
CA LEU A 598 41.58 -23.76 -29.93
C LEU A 598 42.69 -23.40 -30.91
N GLN A 599 42.62 -23.92 -32.13
CA GLN A 599 43.54 -23.52 -33.19
C GLN A 599 43.19 -22.11 -33.67
N HIS A 600 44.14 -21.18 -33.53
CA HIS A 600 44.05 -19.89 -34.21
C HIS A 600 44.64 -20.04 -35.61
N ALA A 601 43.85 -19.74 -36.65
CA ALA A 601 44.42 -19.48 -37.96
C ALA A 601 45.29 -18.21 -37.88
N PRO A 602 46.53 -18.21 -38.42
CA PRO A 602 47.34 -17.00 -38.43
C PRO A 602 46.59 -15.89 -39.19
N PRO A 603 46.71 -14.62 -38.76
CA PRO A 603 46.16 -13.51 -39.55
C PRO A 603 46.79 -13.53 -40.96
N PRO A 604 46.03 -13.19 -42.02
CA PRO A 604 46.52 -13.22 -43.40
C PRO A 604 47.71 -12.28 -43.64
#